data_AF-A0A1G7PUX6-F1
#
_entry.id   AF-A0A1G7PUX6-F1
#
_cell.length_a   1.000
_cell.length_b   1.000
_cell.length_c   1.000
_cell.angle_alpha   90.00
_cell.angle_beta   90.00
_cell.angle_gamma   90.00
#
_symmetry.space_group_name_H-M   'P 1'
#
loop_
_entity.id
_entity.type
_entity.pdbx_description
1 polymer ?
#
loop_
_entity_poly.entity_id
_entity_poly.type
_entity_poly.pdbx_seq_one_letter_code
_entity_poly.pdbx_strand_id
1 'polypeptide(L)'
;MGREVIEDVEDRDGNLVVRRKIHRTDDPKFPSGYRYALRYGHTDGRGTIPRYDNENRTPGRHERHTPDGIEEIEFPGMLALRNRFTTEIEDLP
;
A
#
# COMPACT_ATOMS: atom_id res chain seq x y z
N MET A 1 -3.73 7.66 -20.91
CA MET A 1 -3.70 6.82 -19.71
C MET A 1 -4.75 7.32 -18.76
N GLY A 2 -5.85 6.60 -18.65
CA GLY A 2 -6.89 6.89 -17.67
C GLY A 2 -6.40 6.52 -16.27
N ARG A 3 -6.71 7.37 -15.29
CA ARG A 3 -6.51 7.05 -13.88
C ARG A 3 -7.81 7.34 -13.15
N GLU A 4 -8.44 6.28 -12.69
CA GLU A 4 -9.63 6.38 -11.84
C GLU A 4 -9.18 6.30 -10.38
N VAL A 5 -9.68 7.23 -9.56
CA VAL A 5 -9.41 7.21 -8.13
C VAL A 5 -10.39 6.27 -7.45
N ILE A 6 -9.88 5.16 -6.92
CA ILE A 6 -10.70 4.20 -6.14
C ILE A 6 -10.67 4.60 -4.67
N GLU A 7 -9.48 4.89 -4.14
CA GLU A 7 -9.29 5.31 -2.75
C GLU A 7 -8.10 6.28 -2.69
N ASP A 8 -8.24 7.41 -1.99
CA ASP A 8 -7.13 8.31 -1.70
C ASP A 8 -7.35 8.96 -0.32
N VAL A 9 -7.33 8.12 0.72
CA VAL A 9 -7.61 8.52 2.10
C VAL A 9 -6.36 8.53 2.95
N GLU A 10 -6.32 9.43 3.91
CA GLU A 10 -5.32 9.45 4.97
C GLU A 10 -6.07 9.62 6.30
N ASP A 11 -6.07 8.55 7.09
CA ASP A 11 -6.65 8.56 8.42
C ASP A 11 -5.53 8.83 9.43
N ARG A 12 -5.78 9.77 10.35
CA ARG A 12 -4.85 10.12 11.42
C ARG A 12 -5.54 9.96 12.77
N ASP A 13 -4.96 9.15 13.63
CA ASP A 13 -5.42 8.95 15.01
C ASP A 13 -4.26 9.23 15.97
N GLY A 14 -4.26 10.40 16.59
CA GLY A 14 -3.13 10.86 17.40
C GLY A 14 -1.81 10.84 16.63
N ASN A 15 -0.91 9.93 17.03
CA ASN A 15 0.40 9.75 16.38
C ASN A 15 0.38 8.72 15.25
N LEU A 16 -0.76 8.11 14.94
CA LEU A 16 -0.89 7.07 13.94
C LEU A 16 -1.37 7.65 12.61
N VAL A 17 -0.77 7.18 11.50
CA VAL A 17 -1.17 7.56 10.14
C VAL A 17 -1.37 6.31 9.29
N VAL A 18 -2.55 6.20 8.71
CA VAL A 18 -2.91 5.18 7.73
C VAL A 18 -3.19 5.87 6.39
N ARG A 19 -2.32 5.66 5.41
CA ARG A 19 -2.50 6.17 4.05
C ARG A 19 -2.90 5.02 3.14
N ARG A 20 -4.05 5.16 2.47
CA ARG A 20 -4.52 4.20 1.47
C ARG A 20 -4.78 4.92 0.17
N LYS A 21 -3.88 4.71 -0.79
CA LYS A 21 -3.95 5.29 -2.13
C LYS A 21 -4.07 4.16 -3.14
N ILE A 22 -5.21 4.05 -3.80
CA ILE A 22 -5.53 3.01 -4.76
C ILE A 22 -6.13 3.67 -5.98
N HIS A 23 -5.52 3.45 -7.12
CA HIS A 23 -6.01 3.95 -8.40
C HIS A 23 -6.05 2.83 -9.42
N ARG A 24 -7.12 2.82 -10.22
CA ARG A 24 -7.19 1.96 -11.39
C ARG A 24 -6.48 2.65 -12.55
N THR A 25 -5.72 1.89 -13.32
CA THR A 25 -4.93 2.42 -14.43
C THR A 25 -4.86 1.42 -15.58
N ASP A 26 -4.72 1.96 -16.79
CA ASP A 26 -4.47 1.24 -18.05
C ASP A 26 -2.98 1.27 -18.45
N ASP A 27 -2.10 1.80 -17.60
CA ASP A 27 -0.67 1.90 -17.90
C ASP A 27 -0.04 0.49 -17.94
N PRO A 28 0.62 0.10 -19.05
CA PRO A 28 1.23 -1.22 -19.19
C PRO A 28 2.36 -1.49 -18.20
N LYS A 29 2.90 -0.46 -17.53
CA LYS A 29 3.83 -0.61 -16.41
C LYS A 29 3.18 -1.25 -15.18
N PHE A 30 1.85 -1.23 -15.09
CA PHE A 30 1.09 -1.79 -13.99
C PHE A 30 0.16 -2.89 -14.54
N PRO A 31 0.68 -4.08 -14.88
CA PRO A 31 -0.09 -5.14 -15.52
C PRO A 31 -1.26 -5.65 -14.66
N SER A 32 -1.23 -5.39 -13.34
CA SER A 32 -2.35 -5.65 -12.43
C SER A 32 -3.57 -4.76 -12.67
N GLY A 33 -3.45 -3.70 -13.47
CA GLY A 33 -4.50 -2.71 -13.71
C GLY A 33 -4.69 -1.71 -12.57
N TYR A 34 -3.77 -1.71 -11.59
CA TYR A 34 -3.82 -0.84 -10.43
C TYR A 34 -2.46 -0.24 -10.11
N ARG A 35 -2.48 1.01 -9.66
CA ARG A 35 -1.36 1.69 -9.02
C ARG A 35 -1.75 2.01 -7.59
N TYR A 36 -0.98 1.55 -6.62
CA TYR A 36 -1.33 1.72 -5.21
C TYR A 36 -0.13 1.97 -4.31
N ALA A 37 -0.43 2.61 -3.18
CA ALA A 37 0.47 2.79 -2.05
C ALA A 37 -0.37 2.75 -0.77
N LEU A 38 -0.23 1.66 -0.01
CA LEU A 38 -0.81 1.47 1.31
C LEU A 38 0.32 1.60 2.33
N ARG A 39 0.15 2.44 3.35
CA ARG A 39 1.19 2.72 4.33
C ARG A 39 0.57 2.89 5.70
N TYR A 40 1.19 2.27 6.69
CA TYR A 40 0.90 2.48 8.09
C TYR A 40 2.18 2.88 8.82
N GLY A 41 2.11 3.95 9.59
CA GLY A 41 3.26 4.38 10.38
C GLY A 41 2.89 5.43 11.40
N HIS A 42 3.90 5.89 12.12
CA HIS A 42 3.73 6.90 13.16
C HIS A 42 4.27 8.26 12.74
N THR A 43 3.61 9.34 13.17
CA THR A 43 4.09 10.72 13.04
C THR A 43 5.25 11.04 13.99
N ASP A 44 5.41 10.25 15.06
CA ASP A 44 6.42 10.47 16.10
C ASP A 44 7.81 9.89 15.77
N GLY A 45 7.99 9.37 14.56
CA GLY A 45 9.27 8.85 14.09
C GLY A 45 9.59 7.43 14.56
N ARG A 46 8.67 6.73 15.24
CA ARG A 46 8.83 5.28 15.56
C ARG A 46 8.90 4.36 14.34
N GLY A 47 8.64 4.90 13.15
CA GLY A 47 8.84 4.21 11.87
C GLY A 47 7.55 3.88 11.13
N THR A 48 7.72 3.30 9.96
CA THR A 48 6.64 2.70 9.15
C THR A 48 6.62 1.21 9.52
N ILE A 49 5.45 0.66 9.85
CA ILE A 49 5.36 -0.74 10.28
C ILE A 49 5.10 -1.60 9.02
N PRO A 50 3.90 -1.69 8.44
CA PRO A 50 3.72 -2.25 7.11
C PRO A 50 3.48 -1.17 6.04
N ARG A 51 4.07 -1.39 4.87
CA ARG A 51 3.75 -0.67 3.64
C ARG A 51 3.63 -1.65 2.48
N TYR A 52 2.66 -1.44 1.61
CA TYR A 52 2.48 -2.19 0.37
C TYR A 52 2.42 -1.21 -0.79
N ASP A 53 3.26 -1.38 -1.81
CA ASP A 53 3.17 -0.57 -3.01
C ASP A 53 3.65 -1.32 -4.26
N ASN A 54 3.37 -0.73 -5.41
CA ASN A 54 3.88 -1.21 -6.69
C ASN A 54 4.56 -0.11 -7.52
N GLU A 55 4.95 0.99 -6.85
CA GLU A 55 5.62 2.15 -7.43
C GLU A 55 7.07 2.20 -6.95
N ASN A 56 7.74 1.06 -7.08
CA ASN A 56 9.15 0.88 -6.71
C ASN A 56 10.07 1.05 -7.93
N ARG A 57 11.34 0.66 -7.77
CA ARG A 57 12.36 0.74 -8.82
C ARG A 57 11.98 -0.02 -10.10
N THR A 58 11.13 -1.04 -9.98
CA THR A 58 10.54 -1.79 -11.11
C THR A 58 9.02 -1.65 -11.06
N PRO A 59 8.46 -0.60 -11.68
CA PRO A 59 7.02 -0.35 -11.67
C PRO A 59 6.21 -1.60 -12.02
N GLY A 60 5.14 -1.85 -11.27
CA GLY A 60 4.29 -3.02 -11.44
C GLY A 60 4.73 -4.25 -10.62
N ARG A 61 5.96 -4.29 -10.11
CA ARG A 61 6.34 -5.27 -9.08
C ARG A 61 5.62 -4.93 -7.79
N HIS A 62 5.04 -5.92 -7.13
CA HIS A 62 4.32 -5.73 -5.87
C HIS A 62 5.26 -6.03 -4.70
N GLU A 63 5.42 -5.06 -3.79
CA GLU A 63 6.32 -5.19 -2.65
C GLU A 63 5.57 -4.96 -1.33
N ARG A 64 5.95 -5.73 -0.31
CA ARG A 64 5.64 -5.49 1.09
C ARG A 64 6.92 -5.02 1.79
N HIS A 65 6.80 -3.92 2.51
CA HIS A 65 7.85 -3.25 3.26
C HIS A 65 7.52 -3.38 4.74
N THR A 66 8.46 -3.90 5.51
CA THR A 66 8.39 -4.07 6.96
C THR A 66 9.64 -3.49 7.62
N PRO A 67 9.70 -3.38 8.96
CA PRO A 67 10.93 -2.99 9.65
C PRO A 67 12.09 -3.97 9.38
N ASP A 68 11.77 -5.23 9.10
CA ASP A 68 12.74 -6.30 8.83
C ASP A 68 13.27 -6.30 7.39
N GLY A 69 12.57 -5.64 6.46
CA GLY A 69 13.01 -5.51 5.07
C GLY A 69 11.89 -5.42 4.04
N ILE A 70 12.27 -5.62 2.78
CA ILE A 70 11.39 -5.56 1.62
C ILE A 70 11.27 -6.96 1.03
N GLU A 71 10.05 -7.44 0.83
CA GLU A 71 9.73 -8.69 0.16
C GLU A 71 8.87 -8.43 -1.09
N GLU A 72 9.14 -9.14 -2.17
CA GLU A 72 8.23 -9.20 -3.31
C GLU A 72 7.07 -10.13 -2.98
N ILE A 73 5.85 -9.72 -3.31
CA ILE A 73 4.64 -10.51 -3.09
C ILE A 73 3.90 -10.73 -4.41
N GLU A 74 3.16 -11.82 -4.51
CA GLU A 74 2.18 -11.97 -5.58
C GLU A 74 1.00 -11.01 -5.35
N PHE A 75 0.40 -10.49 -6.43
CA PHE A 75 -0.77 -9.62 -6.32
C PHE A 75 -2.06 -10.45 -6.22
N PRO A 76 -2.71 -10.54 -5.06
CA PRO A 76 -3.92 -11.34 -4.90
C PRO A 76 -5.18 -10.66 -5.47
N GLY A 77 -5.02 -9.50 -6.10
CA GLY A 77 -6.11 -8.58 -6.42
C GLY A 77 -6.25 -7.45 -5.40
N MET A 78 -6.82 -6.33 -5.83
CA MET A 78 -6.83 -5.10 -5.03
C MET A 78 -7.60 -5.24 -3.72
N LEU A 79 -8.77 -5.87 -3.75
CA LEU A 79 -9.60 -6.06 -2.55
C LEU A 79 -8.90 -6.96 -1.53
N ALA A 80 -8.32 -8.08 -1.96
CA ALA A 80 -7.60 -9.00 -1.10
C ALA A 80 -6.35 -8.34 -0.48
N LEU A 81 -5.61 -7.57 -1.28
CA LEU A 81 -4.44 -6.84 -0.79
C LEU A 81 -4.81 -5.76 0.24
N ARG A 82 -5.86 -4.99 -0.03
CA ARG A 82 -6.39 -3.98 0.89
C ARG A 82 -6.85 -4.59 2.21
N ASN A 83 -7.55 -5.72 2.15
CA ASN A 83 -7.99 -6.44 3.35
C ASN A 83 -6.80 -6.97 4.13
N ARG A 84 -5.82 -7.61 3.47
CA ARG A 84 -4.57 -8.06 4.10
C ARG A 84 -3.87 -6.92 4.84
N PHE A 85 -3.71 -5.77 4.19
CA PHE A 85 -3.12 -4.59 4.81
C PHE A 85 -3.94 -4.09 6.02
N THR A 86 -5.27 -4.06 5.91
CA THR A 86 -6.14 -3.57 6.99
C THR A 86 -6.10 -4.50 8.20
N THR A 87 -6.21 -5.81 7.99
CA THR A 87 -6.09 -6.79 9.08
C THR A 87 -4.71 -6.75 9.72
N GLU A 88 -3.64 -6.64 8.92
CA GLU A 88 -2.28 -6.55 9.45
C GLU A 88 -2.08 -5.34 10.35
N ILE A 89 -2.70 -4.19 10.05
CA ILE A 89 -2.58 -3.01 10.93
C ILE A 89 -3.49 -3.06 12.15
N GLU A 90 -4.61 -3.80 12.10
CA GLU A 90 -5.50 -4.02 13.23
C GLU A 90 -4.90 -4.99 14.27
N ASP A 91 -4.05 -5.92 13.82
CA ASP A 91 -3.29 -6.83 14.69
C ASP A 91 -2.04 -6.20 15.32
N LEU A 92 -1.66 -4.98 14.92
CA LEU A 92 -0.51 -4.29 15.49
C LEU A 92 -0.86 -3.68 16.87
N PRO A 93 0.02 -3.85 17.88
CA PRO A 93 -0.22 -3.36 19.24
C PRO A 93 -0.13 -1.84 19.39
#